data_AF-A0A0G4GTJ6-F1
#
_entry.id   AF-A0A0G4GTJ6-F1
#
_cell.length_a   1.000
_cell.length_b   1.000
_cell.length_c   1.000
_cell.angle_alpha   90.00
_cell.angle_beta   90.00
_cell.angle_gamma   90.00
#
_symmetry.space_group_name_H-M   'P 1'
#
loop_
_entity.id
_entity.type
_entity.pdbx_description
1 polymer ?
#
loop_
_entity_poly.entity_id
_entity_poly.type
_entity_poly.pdbx_seq_one_letter_code
_entity_poly.pdbx_strand_id
1 'polypeptide(L)'
;MAMPTLASTESVLEGWAVNPMLPQGLRISDRGIIEGTPGIAAPLRTYTVSAYNTEGSTNTSVSLFVGCPAGMRVSVSGTSCVPCPRGEYRLQTSSDLDGLYNCTPCAANRSTETEGAQSQRECKCDAGYQLLTDDRCEMCPKGLYKSSVSDSACGSCGAFRTTHAPGASSESMCVCVSGYFFDKDGNNDTCIRCTPGFYCPEGDDRLRCPTNMTIKSAGARGRDECVCAKGQHELYAVHE
;
A
#
# COMPACT_ATOMS: atom_id res chain seq x y z
N MET A 1 -39.85 4.46 -7.05
CA MET A 1 -40.57 4.81 -5.81
C MET A 1 -41.82 5.57 -6.21
N ALA A 2 -43.00 5.08 -5.85
CA ALA A 2 -44.27 5.68 -6.22
C ALA A 2 -44.54 6.90 -5.33
N MET A 3 -44.79 8.04 -5.97
CA MET A 3 -45.20 9.28 -5.30
C MET A 3 -46.68 9.19 -4.95
N PRO A 4 -47.13 9.70 -3.78
CA PRO A 4 -48.53 9.75 -3.44
C PRO A 4 -49.22 10.82 -4.30
N THR A 5 -50.31 10.45 -4.97
CA THR A 5 -51.19 11.38 -5.69
C THR A 5 -52.36 11.76 -4.78
N LEU A 6 -52.56 13.07 -4.59
CA LEU A 6 -53.77 13.60 -3.96
C LEU A 6 -54.91 13.56 -4.99
N ALA A 7 -55.99 12.87 -4.64
CA ALA A 7 -57.24 12.87 -5.38
C ALA A 7 -58.14 14.01 -4.86
N SER A 8 -58.06 15.20 -5.47
CA SER A 8 -59.17 16.16 -5.49
C SER A 8 -58.91 17.22 -6.57
N THR A 9 -59.93 17.48 -7.38
CA THR A 9 -59.87 18.12 -8.71
C THR A 9 -59.63 19.64 -8.74
N GLU A 10 -59.34 20.31 -7.64
CA GLU A 10 -59.11 21.78 -7.60
C GLU A 10 -58.10 22.19 -6.51
N SER A 11 -57.31 21.25 -5.96
CA SER A 11 -56.35 21.58 -4.91
C SER A 11 -55.00 21.98 -5.52
N VAL A 12 -54.75 23.29 -5.62
CA VAL A 12 -53.45 23.80 -6.08
C VAL A 12 -52.43 23.54 -4.97
N LEU A 13 -51.35 22.84 -5.32
CA LEU A 13 -50.20 22.65 -4.44
C LEU A 13 -49.61 24.02 -4.09
N GLU A 14 -49.55 24.34 -2.80
CA GLU A 14 -49.08 25.64 -2.34
C GLU A 14 -47.58 25.62 -2.04
N GLY A 15 -47.05 24.49 -1.56
CA GLY A 15 -45.62 24.38 -1.34
C GLY A 15 -45.13 23.03 -0.83
N TRP A 16 -43.82 23.01 -0.59
CA TRP A 16 -43.09 21.86 -0.06
C TRP A 16 -42.28 22.29 1.16
N ALA A 17 -42.27 21.42 2.17
CA ALA A 17 -41.44 21.58 3.36
C ALA A 17 -40.65 20.31 3.65
N VAL A 18 -39.53 20.45 4.34
CA VAL A 18 -38.70 19.33 4.79
C VAL A 18 -38.24 19.56 6.23
N ASN A 19 -38.39 18.54 7.08
CA ASN A 19 -37.99 18.58 8.48
C ASN A 19 -37.26 17.28 8.84
N PRO A 20 -36.07 17.32 9.46
CA PRO A 20 -35.29 18.50 9.89
C PRO A 20 -34.68 19.28 8.71
N MET A 21 -34.04 20.43 8.98
CA MET A 21 -33.34 21.21 7.94
C MET A 21 -32.33 20.34 7.20
N LEU A 22 -32.34 20.43 5.86
CA LEU A 22 -31.39 19.72 5.00
C LEU A 22 -29.94 20.16 5.27
N PRO A 23 -28.94 19.29 5.03
CA PRO A 23 -27.52 19.65 5.12
C PRO A 23 -27.20 20.87 4.25
N GLN A 24 -26.22 21.67 4.67
CA GLN A 24 -25.82 22.88 3.96
C GLN A 24 -25.54 22.59 2.48
N GLY A 25 -26.15 23.39 1.60
CA GLY A 25 -26.02 23.24 0.15
C GLY A 25 -27.11 22.39 -0.52
N LEU A 26 -27.95 21.70 0.26
CA LEU A 26 -29.15 21.03 -0.22
C LEU A 26 -30.41 21.84 0.11
N ARG A 27 -31.40 21.84 -0.79
CA ARG A 27 -32.71 22.48 -0.61
C ARG A 27 -33.81 21.64 -1.27
N ILE A 28 -35.06 21.86 -0.86
CA ILE A 28 -36.23 21.37 -1.58
C ILE A 28 -36.74 22.44 -2.54
N SER A 29 -36.93 22.09 -3.81
CA SER A 29 -37.47 22.99 -4.84
C SER A 29 -39.00 23.13 -4.72
N ASP A 30 -39.55 24.09 -5.46
CA ASP A 30 -41.00 24.28 -5.66
C ASP A 30 -41.71 23.07 -6.28
N ARG A 31 -40.95 22.18 -6.93
CA ARG A 31 -41.42 20.91 -7.50
C ARG A 31 -41.23 19.70 -6.57
N GLY A 32 -40.80 19.90 -5.33
CA GLY A 32 -40.56 18.82 -4.37
C GLY A 32 -39.29 18.01 -4.62
N ILE A 33 -38.40 18.48 -5.50
CA ILE A 33 -37.11 17.83 -5.78
C ILE A 33 -36.08 18.36 -4.78
N ILE A 34 -35.39 17.45 -4.08
CA ILE A 34 -34.21 17.80 -3.26
C ILE A 34 -33.02 17.96 -4.19
N GLU A 35 -32.45 19.17 -4.25
CA GLU A 35 -31.40 19.56 -5.18
C GLU A 35 -30.30 20.38 -4.49
N GLY A 36 -29.17 20.53 -5.20
CA GLY A 36 -28.01 21.31 -4.76
C GLY A 36 -26.73 20.47 -4.65
N THR A 37 -25.67 21.10 -4.16
CA THR A 37 -24.38 20.46 -3.93
C THR A 37 -24.06 20.55 -2.44
N PRO A 38 -24.00 19.44 -1.71
CA PRO A 38 -23.77 19.48 -0.28
C PRO A 38 -22.36 19.98 0.04
N GLY A 39 -22.23 20.85 1.03
CA GLY A 39 -20.94 21.43 1.43
C GLY A 39 -20.21 20.67 2.53
N ILE A 40 -20.90 19.82 3.30
CA ILE A 40 -20.37 19.15 4.50
C ILE A 40 -20.93 17.73 4.54
N ALA A 41 -20.10 16.76 4.93
CA ALA A 41 -20.54 15.40 5.19
C ALA A 41 -21.58 15.37 6.32
N ALA A 42 -22.61 14.55 6.18
CA ALA A 42 -23.69 14.42 7.16
C ALA A 42 -24.10 12.95 7.30
N PRO A 43 -24.29 12.46 8.53
CA PRO A 43 -24.66 11.07 8.76
C PRO A 43 -26.04 10.76 8.19
N LEU A 44 -26.33 9.47 8.01
CA LEU A 44 -27.63 9.01 7.55
C LEU A 44 -28.73 9.51 8.48
N ARG A 45 -29.66 10.29 7.94
CA ARG A 45 -30.76 10.89 8.69
C ARG A 45 -32.06 10.80 7.90
N THR A 46 -33.15 10.54 8.61
CA THR A 46 -34.50 10.53 8.03
C THR A 46 -35.10 11.93 8.05
N TYR A 47 -35.63 12.36 6.92
CA TYR A 47 -36.30 13.63 6.70
C TYR A 47 -37.75 13.37 6.33
N THR A 48 -38.66 14.13 6.94
CA THR A 48 -40.06 14.17 6.55
C THR A 48 -40.24 15.27 5.52
N VAL A 49 -40.69 14.90 4.32
CA VAL A 49 -41.05 15.82 3.24
C VAL A 49 -42.57 15.96 3.22
N SER A 50 -43.04 17.20 3.26
CA SER A 50 -44.45 17.56 3.31
C SER A 50 -44.85 18.35 2.07
N ALA A 51 -45.89 17.90 1.37
CA ALA A 51 -46.59 18.68 0.36
C ALA A 51 -47.84 19.27 1.03
N TYR A 52 -48.08 20.57 0.91
CA TYR A 52 -49.18 21.23 1.60
C TYR A 52 -49.91 22.24 0.73
N ASN A 53 -51.16 22.48 1.12
CA ASN A 53 -52.03 23.54 0.66
C ASN A 53 -52.89 24.05 1.83
N THR A 54 -53.79 24.98 1.57
CA THR A 54 -54.70 25.55 2.58
C THR A 54 -55.64 24.52 3.23
N GLU A 55 -55.89 23.38 2.59
CA GLU A 55 -56.83 22.35 3.06
C GLU A 55 -56.12 21.27 3.91
N GLY A 56 -54.82 21.10 3.75
CA GLY A 56 -54.06 20.13 4.52
C GLY A 56 -52.66 19.86 3.99
N SER A 57 -52.06 18.81 4.53
CA SER A 57 -50.73 18.34 4.10
C SER A 57 -50.68 16.82 4.02
N THR A 58 -49.83 16.33 3.14
CA THR A 58 -49.45 14.92 3.07
C THR A 58 -47.93 14.80 3.20
N ASN A 59 -47.48 13.73 3.86
CA ASN A 59 -46.09 13.58 4.26
C ASN A 59 -45.52 12.25 3.76
N THR A 60 -44.23 12.26 3.44
CA THR A 60 -43.43 11.06 3.17
C THR A 60 -42.08 11.18 3.86
N SER A 61 -41.40 10.05 4.04
CA SER A 61 -40.07 10.02 4.66
C SER A 61 -39.01 9.61 3.65
N VAL A 62 -37.89 10.34 3.65
CA VAL A 62 -36.70 10.03 2.86
C VAL A 62 -35.49 9.99 3.78
N SER A 63 -34.68 8.94 3.65
CA SER A 63 -33.40 8.85 4.37
C SER A 63 -32.29 9.36 3.46
N LEU A 64 -31.58 10.39 3.90
CA LEU A 64 -30.47 10.98 3.16
C LEU A 64 -29.19 10.83 3.96
N PHE A 65 -28.12 10.61 3.22
CA PHE A 65 -26.76 10.62 3.73
C PHE A 65 -25.91 11.47 2.78
N VAL A 66 -24.99 12.26 3.34
CA VAL A 66 -24.03 13.05 2.57
C VAL A 66 -22.62 12.54 2.89
N GLY A 67 -22.01 11.89 1.90
CA GLY A 67 -20.67 11.35 2.03
C GLY A 67 -19.61 12.18 1.33
N CYS A 68 -18.38 11.74 1.48
CA CYS A 68 -17.26 12.29 0.75
C CYS A 68 -17.21 11.76 -0.70
N PRO A 69 -16.55 12.48 -1.63
CA PRO A 69 -16.22 11.96 -2.96
C PRO A 69 -15.35 10.70 -2.91
N ALA A 70 -15.17 10.02 -4.05
CA ALA A 70 -14.23 8.90 -4.16
C ALA A 70 -12.83 9.30 -3.71
N GLY A 71 -12.12 8.37 -3.07
CA GLY A 71 -10.78 8.60 -2.53
C GLY A 71 -10.72 9.46 -1.27
N MET A 72 -11.85 9.87 -0.70
CA MET A 72 -11.88 10.65 0.55
C MET A 72 -12.75 9.97 1.59
N ARG A 73 -12.38 10.04 2.87
CA ARG A 73 -13.24 9.61 3.99
C ARG A 73 -13.64 10.79 4.86
N VAL A 74 -14.65 10.58 5.69
CA VAL A 74 -15.01 11.54 6.71
C VAL A 74 -13.86 11.64 7.73
N SER A 75 -13.51 12.86 8.13
CA SER A 75 -12.55 13.14 9.19
C SER A 75 -13.05 12.59 10.53
N VAL A 76 -12.14 12.37 11.49
CA VAL A 76 -12.50 11.97 12.88
C VAL A 76 -13.45 13.00 13.52
N SER A 77 -13.40 14.26 13.06
CA SER A 77 -14.31 15.33 13.47
C SER A 77 -15.74 15.24 12.89
N GLY A 78 -15.99 14.32 11.95
CA GLY A 78 -17.33 14.00 11.44
C GLY A 78 -17.89 14.94 10.37
N THR A 79 -17.20 16.02 10.00
CA THR A 79 -17.76 17.07 9.12
C THR A 79 -16.96 17.31 7.84
N SER A 80 -15.64 17.13 7.89
CA SER A 80 -14.75 17.42 6.76
C SER A 80 -14.31 16.14 6.03
N CYS A 81 -14.04 16.24 4.74
CA CYS A 81 -13.49 15.15 3.95
C CYS A 81 -11.96 15.24 3.90
N VAL A 82 -11.29 14.11 4.11
CA VAL A 82 -9.83 13.99 4.02
C VAL A 82 -9.48 12.81 3.11
N PRO A 83 -8.35 12.84 2.36
CA PRO A 83 -8.00 11.76 1.46
C PRO A 83 -7.81 10.44 2.22
N CYS A 84 -8.08 9.33 1.54
CA CYS A 84 -7.75 8.01 2.06
C CYS A 84 -6.24 7.92 2.27
N PRO A 85 -5.77 7.44 3.44
CA PRO A 85 -4.35 7.28 3.68
C PRO A 85 -3.76 6.24 2.70
N ARG A 86 -2.43 6.24 2.56
CA ARG A 86 -1.75 5.26 1.70
C ARG A 86 -2.09 3.84 2.12
N GLY A 87 -2.37 2.98 1.15
CA GLY A 87 -2.78 1.60 1.39
C GLY A 87 -4.29 1.41 1.58
N GLU A 88 -5.07 2.47 1.42
CA GLU A 88 -6.53 2.43 1.45
C GLU A 88 -7.13 3.16 0.25
N TYR A 89 -8.32 2.76 -0.19
CA TYR A 89 -9.05 3.38 -1.28
C TYR A 89 -10.53 3.54 -0.95
N ARG A 90 -11.25 4.40 -1.67
CA ARG A 90 -12.71 4.51 -1.53
C ARG A 90 -13.41 4.76 -2.87
N LEU A 91 -14.31 3.84 -3.23
CA LEU A 91 -15.20 3.97 -4.39
C LEU A 91 -16.33 4.97 -4.10
N GLN A 92 -16.88 5.60 -5.14
CA GLN A 92 -18.05 6.48 -5.00
C GLN A 92 -19.34 5.70 -4.76
N THR A 93 -19.42 4.48 -5.28
CA THR A 93 -20.59 3.61 -5.24
C THR A 93 -20.31 2.41 -4.35
N SER A 94 -20.34 2.60 -3.04
CA SER A 94 -20.36 1.47 -2.10
C SER A 94 -21.79 1.03 -1.84
N SER A 95 -22.04 -0.28 -1.88
CA SER A 95 -23.33 -0.89 -1.52
C SER A 95 -23.59 -0.84 -0.02
N ASP A 96 -22.54 -0.68 0.79
CA ASP A 96 -22.61 -0.75 2.23
C ASP A 96 -22.36 0.64 2.84
N LEU A 97 -23.10 0.95 3.90
CA LEU A 97 -22.95 2.22 4.60
C LEU A 97 -21.52 2.41 5.12
N ASP A 98 -20.81 1.35 5.52
CA ASP A 98 -19.43 1.45 6.02
C ASP A 98 -18.43 1.89 4.94
N GLY A 99 -18.51 1.31 3.74
CA GLY A 99 -17.69 1.76 2.58
C GLY A 99 -18.06 3.15 2.07
N LEU A 100 -19.10 3.75 2.65
CA LEU A 100 -19.53 5.11 2.40
C LEU A 100 -18.99 6.11 3.43
N TYR A 101 -18.47 5.68 4.59
CA TYR A 101 -17.80 6.55 5.58
C TYR A 101 -16.28 6.37 5.57
N ASN A 102 -15.83 5.13 5.42
CA ASN A 102 -14.45 4.72 5.65
C ASN A 102 -13.79 4.28 4.35
N CYS A 103 -12.47 4.42 4.32
CA CYS A 103 -11.69 3.85 3.23
C CYS A 103 -11.51 2.35 3.46
N THR A 104 -11.44 1.61 2.36
CA THR A 104 -11.23 0.17 2.32
C THR A 104 -9.73 -0.11 2.20
N PRO A 105 -9.15 -0.99 3.02
CA PRO A 105 -7.76 -1.36 2.88
C PRO A 105 -7.51 -2.09 1.56
N CYS A 106 -6.33 -1.87 0.97
CA CYS A 106 -5.83 -2.68 -0.11
C CYS A 106 -5.67 -4.14 0.34
N ALA A 107 -5.77 -5.07 -0.61
CA ALA A 107 -5.47 -6.48 -0.35
C ALA A 107 -4.00 -6.67 0.10
N ALA A 108 -3.70 -7.82 0.71
CA ALA A 108 -2.38 -8.12 1.24
C ALA A 108 -1.24 -7.90 0.21
N ASN A 109 -0.13 -7.35 0.69
CA ASN A 109 1.07 -7.01 -0.09
C ASN A 109 0.82 -5.98 -1.21
N ARG A 110 -0.21 -5.15 -1.04
CA ARG A 110 -0.51 -4.03 -1.92
C ARG A 110 -0.71 -2.76 -1.12
N SER A 111 -0.31 -1.65 -1.72
CA SER A 111 -0.53 -0.32 -1.20
C SER A 111 -0.73 0.66 -2.35
N THR A 112 -0.96 1.93 -2.02
CA THR A 112 -1.11 3.01 -3.00
C THR A 112 0.15 3.87 -3.01
N GLU A 113 0.52 4.36 -4.19
CA GLU A 113 1.67 5.26 -4.33
C GLU A 113 1.41 6.66 -3.75
N THR A 114 0.14 7.03 -3.57
CA THR A 114 -0.27 8.30 -2.97
C THR A 114 -1.52 8.11 -2.13
N GLU A 115 -1.83 9.10 -1.31
CA GLU A 115 -3.13 9.21 -0.64
C GLU A 115 -4.24 9.47 -1.68
N GLY A 116 -5.48 9.20 -1.30
CA GLY A 116 -6.64 9.58 -2.09
C GLY A 116 -7.07 8.55 -3.14
N ALA A 117 -6.67 7.29 -3.01
CA ALA A 117 -6.97 6.28 -4.00
C ALA A 117 -8.47 6.03 -4.12
N GLN A 118 -8.97 5.98 -5.35
CA GLN A 118 -10.41 5.92 -5.63
C GLN A 118 -10.88 4.50 -5.85
N SER A 119 -9.97 3.57 -6.13
CA SER A 119 -10.31 2.19 -6.47
C SER A 119 -9.23 1.19 -6.09
N GLN A 120 -9.64 -0.08 -5.96
CA GLN A 120 -8.73 -1.22 -5.78
C GLN A 120 -7.66 -1.34 -6.87
N ARG A 121 -7.88 -0.75 -8.06
CA ARG A 121 -6.92 -0.79 -9.18
C ARG A 121 -5.68 0.06 -8.94
N GLU A 122 -5.79 1.05 -8.06
CA GLU A 122 -4.68 1.91 -7.63
C GLU A 122 -3.84 1.25 -6.52
N CYS A 123 -4.32 0.14 -5.94
CA CYS A 123 -3.54 -0.70 -5.04
C CYS A 123 -2.56 -1.57 -5.84
N LYS A 124 -1.29 -1.17 -5.86
CA LYS A 124 -0.19 -1.82 -6.57
C LYS A 124 0.66 -2.65 -5.61
N CYS A 125 1.43 -3.60 -6.15
CA CYS A 125 2.30 -4.42 -5.30
C CYS A 125 3.31 -3.56 -4.52
N ASP A 126 3.48 -3.88 -3.24
CA ASP A 126 4.36 -3.16 -2.33
C ASP A 126 5.84 -3.23 -2.75
N ALA A 127 6.66 -2.38 -2.13
CA ALA A 127 8.12 -2.52 -2.21
C ALA A 127 8.52 -3.92 -1.70
N GLY A 128 9.42 -4.58 -2.43
CA GLY A 128 9.80 -5.98 -2.18
C GLY A 128 8.83 -7.00 -2.76
N TYR A 129 7.79 -6.60 -3.50
CA TYR A 129 6.84 -7.50 -4.16
C TYR A 129 6.65 -7.17 -5.65
N GLN A 130 6.51 -8.20 -6.49
CA GLN A 130 6.19 -8.09 -7.92
C GLN A 130 4.82 -8.71 -8.25
N LEU A 131 4.19 -8.21 -9.32
CA LEU A 131 2.92 -8.73 -9.81
C LEU A 131 3.15 -10.01 -10.65
N LEU A 132 2.42 -11.07 -10.31
CA LEU A 132 2.34 -12.30 -11.10
C LEU A 132 1.19 -12.26 -12.11
N THR A 133 1.18 -13.20 -13.04
CA THR A 133 0.14 -13.30 -14.09
C THR A 133 -1.26 -13.63 -13.57
N ASP A 134 -1.39 -14.08 -12.31
CA ASP A 134 -2.66 -14.38 -11.64
C ASP A 134 -3.13 -13.24 -10.72
N ASP A 135 -2.65 -12.02 -10.94
CA ASP A 135 -2.94 -10.81 -10.13
C ASP A 135 -2.53 -10.93 -8.65
N ARG A 136 -1.63 -11.86 -8.28
CA ARG A 136 -1.05 -11.93 -6.93
C ARG A 136 0.28 -11.18 -6.86
N CYS A 137 0.51 -10.51 -5.74
CA CYS A 137 1.83 -9.94 -5.42
C CYS A 137 2.68 -10.99 -4.69
N GLU A 138 3.85 -11.30 -5.24
CA GLU A 138 4.82 -12.23 -4.67
C GLU A 138 6.10 -11.49 -4.28
N MET A 139 6.74 -11.91 -3.19
CA MET A 139 8.01 -11.35 -2.75
C MET A 139 9.06 -11.44 -3.84
N CYS A 140 9.89 -10.41 -3.99
CA CYS A 140 11.05 -10.44 -4.85
C CYS A 140 11.94 -11.65 -4.51
N PRO A 141 12.25 -12.53 -5.47
CA PRO A 141 13.15 -13.66 -5.22
C PRO A 141 14.54 -13.19 -4.74
N LYS A 142 15.28 -14.08 -4.09
CA LYS A 142 16.64 -13.78 -3.60
C LYS A 142 17.52 -13.25 -4.75
N GLY A 143 18.22 -12.15 -4.51
CA GLY A 143 19.05 -11.45 -5.50
C GLY A 143 18.30 -10.43 -6.36
N LEU A 144 17.02 -10.21 -6.10
CA LEU A 144 16.21 -9.16 -6.71
C LEU A 144 15.63 -8.24 -5.62
N TYR A 145 15.35 -7.00 -5.98
CA TYR A 145 14.77 -5.99 -5.09
C TYR A 145 13.72 -5.13 -5.79
N LYS A 146 12.89 -4.42 -5.03
CA LYS A 146 11.97 -3.40 -5.55
C LYS A 146 11.67 -2.34 -4.50
N SER A 147 11.98 -1.08 -4.77
CA SER A 147 11.79 0.04 -3.83
C SER A 147 10.48 0.80 -3.99
N SER A 148 9.77 0.60 -5.09
CA SER A 148 8.54 1.32 -5.40
C SER A 148 7.28 0.49 -5.14
N VAL A 149 6.18 1.19 -4.84
CA VAL A 149 4.83 0.64 -4.87
C VAL A 149 4.36 0.67 -6.33
N SER A 150 4.47 -0.46 -7.02
CA SER A 150 4.13 -0.59 -8.45
C SER A 150 3.89 -2.06 -8.82
N ASP A 151 3.25 -2.32 -9.96
CA ASP A 151 3.07 -3.69 -10.48
C ASP A 151 4.30 -4.20 -11.27
N SER A 152 5.40 -3.45 -11.24
CA SER A 152 6.62 -3.80 -11.97
C SER A 152 7.29 -5.05 -11.39
N ALA A 153 7.98 -5.80 -12.26
CA ALA A 153 8.87 -6.88 -11.84
C ALA A 153 10.01 -6.35 -10.96
N CYS A 154 10.57 -7.22 -10.13
CA CYS A 154 11.70 -6.85 -9.28
C CYS A 154 12.97 -6.62 -10.11
N GLY A 155 13.75 -5.61 -9.74
CA GLY A 155 15.05 -5.31 -10.33
C GLY A 155 16.13 -6.27 -9.85
N SER A 156 17.18 -6.47 -10.63
CA SER A 156 18.33 -7.27 -10.24
C SER A 156 19.27 -6.48 -9.34
N CYS A 157 19.86 -7.12 -8.33
CA CYS A 157 20.95 -6.56 -7.54
C CYS A 157 22.23 -6.25 -8.34
N GLY A 158 22.34 -6.71 -9.59
CA GLY A 158 23.51 -6.52 -10.43
C GLY A 158 24.57 -7.62 -10.27
N ALA A 159 25.73 -7.42 -10.91
CA ALA A 159 26.77 -8.43 -10.97
C ALA A 159 27.40 -8.70 -9.60
N PHE A 160 27.53 -9.99 -9.25
CA PHE A 160 28.13 -10.46 -7.99
C PHE A 160 27.46 -9.93 -6.71
N ARG A 161 26.20 -9.46 -6.83
CA ARG A 161 25.38 -9.04 -5.70
C ARG A 161 24.17 -9.95 -5.54
N THR A 162 23.70 -10.08 -4.32
CA THR A 162 22.51 -10.85 -3.95
C THR A 162 21.84 -10.21 -2.73
N THR A 163 20.69 -10.71 -2.31
CA THR A 163 20.03 -10.30 -1.06
C THR A 163 20.17 -11.43 -0.05
N HIS A 164 20.13 -11.16 1.25
CA HIS A 164 20.18 -12.24 2.25
C HIS A 164 18.97 -13.19 2.16
N ALA A 165 17.80 -12.62 1.86
CA ALA A 165 16.53 -13.33 1.75
C ALA A 165 15.66 -12.74 0.63
N PRO A 166 14.58 -13.43 0.23
CA PRO A 166 13.53 -12.85 -0.62
C PRO A 166 12.88 -11.61 0.03
N GLY A 167 12.23 -10.77 -0.78
CA GLY A 167 11.44 -9.63 -0.33
C GLY A 167 12.23 -8.33 -0.13
N ALA A 168 13.38 -8.18 -0.80
CA ALA A 168 14.19 -6.97 -0.64
C ALA A 168 13.46 -5.72 -1.17
N SER A 169 13.22 -4.77 -0.27
CA SER A 169 12.47 -3.54 -0.55
C SER A 169 13.35 -2.34 -0.92
N SER A 170 14.65 -2.55 -1.10
CA SER A 170 15.60 -1.50 -1.47
C SER A 170 16.85 -2.11 -2.11
N GLU A 171 17.49 -1.37 -3.02
CA GLU A 171 18.79 -1.72 -3.59
C GLU A 171 19.89 -1.82 -2.52
N SER A 172 19.75 -1.07 -1.42
CA SER A 172 20.69 -1.11 -0.29
C SER A 172 20.69 -2.45 0.45
N MET A 173 19.69 -3.32 0.22
CA MET A 173 19.65 -4.68 0.77
C MET A 173 20.43 -5.68 -0.08
N CYS A 174 20.95 -5.24 -1.24
CA CYS A 174 21.85 -6.04 -2.05
C CYS A 174 23.26 -6.00 -1.44
N VAL A 175 23.83 -7.17 -1.21
CA VAL A 175 25.17 -7.40 -0.65
C VAL A 175 25.99 -8.26 -1.60
N CYS A 176 27.30 -8.39 -1.40
CA CYS A 176 28.10 -9.28 -2.23
C CYS A 176 27.75 -10.77 -2.04
N VAL A 177 27.79 -11.53 -3.15
CA VAL A 177 27.68 -12.99 -3.11
C VAL A 177 28.91 -13.59 -2.40
N SER A 178 28.75 -14.79 -1.85
CA SER A 178 29.88 -15.47 -1.21
C SER A 178 31.08 -15.67 -2.15
N GLY A 179 32.28 -15.44 -1.61
CA GLY A 179 33.53 -15.37 -2.36
C GLY A 179 33.89 -13.96 -2.85
N TYR A 180 33.02 -12.96 -2.60
CA TYR A 180 33.24 -11.56 -2.93
C TYR A 180 33.02 -10.67 -1.71
N PHE A 181 33.66 -9.50 -1.66
CA PHE A 181 33.49 -8.49 -0.63
C PHE A 181 33.31 -7.11 -1.27
N PHE A 182 32.76 -6.17 -0.50
CA PHE A 182 32.57 -4.80 -0.99
C PHE A 182 33.78 -3.93 -0.63
N ASP A 183 34.46 -3.38 -1.63
CA ASP A 183 35.67 -2.58 -1.41
C ASP A 183 35.32 -1.11 -1.15
N LYS A 184 35.14 -0.78 0.13
CA LYS A 184 34.84 0.59 0.58
C LYS A 184 36.01 1.57 0.39
N ASP A 185 37.23 1.05 0.28
CA ASP A 185 38.46 1.85 0.27
C ASP A 185 38.99 2.09 -1.16
N GLY A 186 38.65 1.20 -2.11
CA GLY A 186 39.11 1.22 -3.50
C GLY A 186 38.38 2.16 -4.46
N ASN A 187 37.40 2.93 -3.99
CA ASN A 187 36.58 3.84 -4.80
C ASN A 187 35.84 3.13 -5.98
N ASN A 188 35.60 1.83 -5.84
CA ASN A 188 34.93 1.00 -6.81
C ASN A 188 33.69 0.41 -6.14
N ASP A 189 32.51 0.92 -6.51
CA ASP A 189 31.18 0.53 -5.99
C ASP A 189 30.77 -0.87 -6.48
N THR A 190 31.67 -1.84 -6.40
CA THR A 190 31.49 -3.20 -6.93
C THR A 190 32.06 -4.26 -6.00
N CYS A 191 31.52 -5.47 -6.13
CA CYS A 191 31.96 -6.63 -5.39
C CYS A 191 33.25 -7.21 -5.98
N ILE A 192 34.29 -7.30 -5.16
CA ILE A 192 35.61 -7.79 -5.53
C ILE A 192 35.82 -9.20 -4.99
N ARG A 193 36.43 -10.07 -5.80
CA ARG A 193 36.76 -11.45 -5.37
C ARG A 193 37.71 -11.47 -4.19
N CYS A 194 37.45 -12.38 -3.26
CA CYS A 194 38.31 -12.60 -2.11
C CYS A 194 39.72 -13.03 -2.53
N THR A 195 40.76 -12.37 -2.03
CA THR A 195 42.17 -12.64 -2.39
C THR A 195 42.86 -13.57 -1.39
N PRO A 196 44.01 -14.18 -1.74
CA PRO A 196 44.81 -15.00 -0.83
C PRO A 196 44.97 -14.42 0.58
N GLY A 197 44.82 -15.26 1.61
CA GLY A 197 44.83 -14.90 3.03
C GLY A 197 43.48 -14.52 3.64
N PHE A 198 42.40 -14.48 2.85
CA PHE A 198 41.07 -14.06 3.27
C PHE A 198 39.97 -14.99 2.75
N TYR A 199 38.82 -15.02 3.42
CA TYR A 199 37.58 -15.63 2.96
C TYR A 199 36.42 -14.63 3.12
N CYS A 200 35.41 -14.76 2.26
CA CYS A 200 34.34 -13.78 2.13
C CYS A 200 32.99 -14.51 2.14
N PRO A 201 32.27 -14.55 3.28
CA PRO A 201 30.90 -15.04 3.36
C PRO A 201 29.95 -14.22 2.48
N GLU A 202 28.68 -14.64 2.38
CA GLU A 202 27.65 -13.75 1.82
C GLU A 202 27.51 -12.50 2.69
N GLY A 203 27.58 -11.32 2.06
CA GLY A 203 27.70 -10.06 2.75
C GLY A 203 28.81 -9.20 2.18
N ASP A 204 29.07 -8.06 2.79
CA ASP A 204 30.05 -7.09 2.30
C ASP A 204 31.43 -7.25 2.94
N ASP A 205 31.56 -8.16 3.91
CA ASP A 205 32.74 -8.31 4.75
C ASP A 205 33.82 -9.20 4.12
N ARG A 206 35.07 -8.82 4.40
CA ARG A 206 36.27 -9.59 4.07
C ARG A 206 36.94 -10.07 5.35
N LEU A 207 36.96 -11.38 5.56
CA LEU A 207 37.45 -11.99 6.79
C LEU A 207 38.83 -12.63 6.58
N ARG A 208 39.71 -12.54 7.59
CA ARG A 208 41.05 -13.13 7.51
C ARG A 208 40.99 -14.64 7.76
N CYS A 209 41.75 -15.40 6.98
CA CYS A 209 42.03 -16.78 7.34
C CYS A 209 42.74 -16.83 8.70
N PRO A 210 42.61 -17.95 9.45
CA PRO A 210 43.35 -18.16 10.68
C PRO A 210 44.87 -18.03 10.45
N THR A 211 45.61 -17.75 11.52
CA THR A 211 47.07 -17.62 11.48
C THR A 211 47.67 -18.80 10.71
N ASN A 212 48.66 -18.53 9.85
CA ASN A 212 49.35 -19.56 9.07
C ASN A 212 48.48 -20.28 7.99
N MET A 213 47.31 -19.74 7.66
CA MET A 213 46.45 -20.27 6.61
C MET A 213 46.21 -19.25 5.48
N THR A 214 45.97 -19.75 4.28
CA THR A 214 45.65 -19.00 3.07
C THR A 214 44.66 -19.80 2.21
N ILE A 215 44.25 -19.26 1.06
CA ILE A 215 43.33 -19.95 0.13
C ILE A 215 44.11 -20.36 -1.13
N LYS A 216 43.76 -21.51 -1.72
CA LYS A 216 44.46 -22.05 -2.90
C LYS A 216 44.17 -21.26 -4.18
N SER A 217 42.98 -20.68 -4.27
CA SER A 217 42.50 -19.89 -5.39
C SER A 217 41.64 -18.73 -4.87
N ALA A 218 41.60 -17.61 -5.59
CA ALA A 218 40.77 -16.47 -5.21
C ALA A 218 39.27 -16.85 -5.16
N GLY A 219 38.52 -16.25 -4.23
CA GLY A 219 37.07 -16.44 -4.09
C GLY A 219 36.62 -17.42 -3.01
N ALA A 220 37.42 -17.62 -1.95
CA ALA A 220 37.02 -18.44 -0.82
C ALA A 220 35.77 -17.88 -0.14
N ARG A 221 34.78 -18.74 0.10
CA ARG A 221 33.44 -18.38 0.62
C ARG A 221 33.34 -18.55 2.13
N GLY A 222 34.14 -19.46 2.68
CA GLY A 222 34.09 -19.82 4.09
C GLY A 222 35.47 -20.08 4.68
N ARG A 223 35.52 -20.13 6.02
CA ARG A 223 36.74 -20.41 6.78
C ARG A 223 37.30 -21.80 6.48
N ASP A 224 36.44 -22.74 6.14
CA ASP A 224 36.75 -24.12 5.75
C ASP A 224 37.58 -24.22 4.46
N GLU A 225 37.55 -23.18 3.62
CA GLU A 225 38.38 -23.10 2.41
C GLU A 225 39.80 -22.56 2.68
N CYS A 226 40.08 -22.13 3.92
CA CYS A 226 41.43 -21.80 4.34
C CYS A 226 42.25 -23.08 4.52
N VAL A 227 43.44 -23.12 3.94
CA VAL A 227 44.41 -24.21 4.02
C VAL A 227 45.75 -23.71 4.52
N CYS A 228 46.58 -24.57 5.11
CA CYS A 228 47.92 -24.20 5.54
C CYS A 228 48.73 -23.61 4.39
N ALA A 229 49.44 -22.50 4.65
CA ALA A 229 50.35 -21.93 3.67
C ALA A 229 51.46 -22.94 3.33
N LYS A 230 51.88 -22.97 2.05
CA LYS A 230 52.88 -23.92 1.55
C LYS A 230 54.16 -23.84 2.39
N GLY A 231 54.56 -24.93 3.03
CA GLY A 231 55.73 -25.01 3.93
C GLY A 231 55.41 -25.08 5.43
N GLN A 232 54.13 -25.11 5.83
CA GLN A 232 53.73 -25.26 7.23
C GLN A 232 53.11 -26.65 7.46
N HIS A 233 53.81 -27.49 8.22
CA HIS A 233 53.38 -28.84 8.59
C HIS A 233 52.68 -28.79 9.96
N GLU A 234 51.60 -29.56 10.13
CA GLU A 234 51.02 -29.79 11.46
C GLU A 234 51.88 -30.79 12.23
N LEU A 235 52.31 -30.41 13.43
CA LEU A 235 52.88 -31.31 14.43
C LEU A 235 51.72 -32.04 15.12
N TYR A 236 51.53 -33.32 14.81
CA TYR A 236 50.65 -34.20 15.58
C TYR A 236 51.45 -34.79 16.74
N ALA A 237 51.11 -34.42 17.97
CA ALA A 237 51.54 -35.16 19.14
C ALA A 237 50.68 -36.43 19.25
N VAL A 238 51.24 -37.57 18.85
CA VAL A 238 50.71 -38.88 19.22
C VAL A 238 51.14 -39.17 20.65
N HIS A 239 50.18 -39.23 21.56
CA HIS A 239 50.40 -39.80 22.89
C HIS A 239 50.41 -41.33 22.74
N GLU A 240 51.56 -41.94 23.01
CA GLU A 240 51.70 -43.38 23.23
C GLU A 240 51.15 -43.80 24.60
#